data_AF-A0A176J7B0-F1
#
_entry.id   AF-A0A176J7B0-F1
#
_cell.length_a   1.000
_cell.length_b   1.000
_cell.length_c   1.000
_cell.angle_alpha   90.00
_cell.angle_beta   90.00
_cell.angle_gamma   90.00
#
_symmetry.space_group_name_H-M   'P 1'
#
loop_
_entity.id
_entity.type
_entity.pdbx_description
1 polymer ?
#
loop_
_entity_poly.entity_id
_entity_poly.type
_entity_poly.pdbx_seq_one_letter_code
_entity_poly.pdbx_strand_id
1 'polypeptide(L)'
;MFDVPKPNSAPEAIAKLLEQNGAGNSCYVISWDEEIDGKELPLLTALEQAVGMGMPSIISCIPDKLVYFEAEQEVLPSPRFLLKRQQ
;
A
#
# COMPACT_ATOMS: atom_id res chain seq x y z
N MET A 1 0.15 -13.30 -3.24
CA MET A 1 -0.11 -12.45 -2.06
C MET A 1 0.81 -12.91 -0.96
N PHE A 2 1.50 -12.00 -0.28
CA PHE A 2 2.27 -12.31 0.93
C PHE A 2 2.11 -11.17 1.94
N ASP A 3 2.22 -11.51 3.22
CA ASP A 3 2.15 -10.55 4.33
C ASP A 3 3.31 -9.55 4.28
N VAL A 4 3.02 -8.29 4.62
CA VAL A 4 4.08 -7.30 4.82
C VAL A 4 4.85 -7.65 6.10
N PRO A 5 6.18 -7.87 6.03
CA PRO A 5 6.99 -8.20 7.20
C PRO A 5 7.04 -7.03 8.17
N LYS A 6 7.28 -7.34 9.45
CA LYS A 6 7.47 -6.30 10.48
C LYS A 6 8.79 -5.53 10.24
N PRO A 7 8.83 -4.21 10.46
CA PRO A 7 7.72 -3.34 10.84
C PRO A 7 6.77 -3.07 9.66
N ASN A 8 5.51 -3.46 9.82
CA ASN A 8 4.49 -3.38 8.78
C ASN A 8 3.57 -2.16 8.97
N SER A 9 3.98 -1.20 9.79
CA SER A 9 3.25 0.05 10.09
C SER A 9 4.11 1.30 9.82
N ALA A 10 5.29 1.12 9.25
CA ALA A 10 6.20 2.22 8.90
C ALA A 10 6.11 2.46 7.38
N PRO A 11 5.54 3.58 6.92
CA PRO A 11 5.40 3.91 5.50
C PRO A 11 6.71 3.78 4.72
N GLU A 12 7.84 4.21 5.29
CA GLU A 12 9.16 4.17 4.66
C GLU A 12 9.66 2.73 4.47
N ALA A 13 9.39 1.85 5.43
CA ALA A 13 9.76 0.44 5.32
C ALA A 13 8.92 -0.28 4.24
N ILE A 14 7.64 0.06 4.14
CA ILE A 14 6.73 -0.47 3.12
C ILE A 14 7.11 0.06 1.74
N ALA A 15 7.42 1.36 1.61
CA ALA A 15 7.88 1.98 0.37
C ALA A 15 9.15 1.28 -0.13
N LYS A 16 10.14 1.09 0.74
CA LYS A 16 11.38 0.38 0.40
C LYS A 16 11.13 -1.06 -0.05
N LEU A 17 10.19 -1.76 0.60
CA LEU A 17 9.81 -3.12 0.19
C LEU A 17 9.16 -3.14 -1.21
N LEU A 18 8.32 -2.16 -1.51
CA LEU A 18 7.68 -2.02 -2.82
C LEU A 18 8.71 -1.67 -3.91
N GLU A 19 9.64 -0.76 -3.63
CA GLU A 19 10.76 -0.42 -4.51
C GLU A 19 11.66 -1.63 -4.81
N GLN A 20 11.97 -2.44 -3.78
CA GLN A 20 12.69 -3.72 -3.94
C GLN A 20 11.93 -4.72 -4.83
N ASN A 21 10.61 -4.56 -4.95
CA ASN A 21 9.76 -5.34 -5.84
C ASN A 21 9.52 -4.67 -7.21
N GLY A 22 10.16 -3.54 -7.48
CA GLY A 22 10.14 -2.82 -8.75
C GLY A 22 9.16 -1.66 -8.83
N ALA A 23 8.54 -1.24 -7.72
CA ALA A 23 7.70 -0.04 -7.70
C ALA A 23 8.50 1.20 -8.14
N GLY A 24 7.84 2.09 -8.88
CA GLY A 24 8.36 3.42 -9.18
C GLY A 24 8.06 4.43 -8.07
N ASN A 25 8.30 5.70 -8.37
CA ASN A 25 8.10 6.79 -7.42
C ASN A 25 6.65 7.26 -7.33
N SER A 26 5.79 6.93 -8.29
CA SER A 26 4.35 7.23 -8.28
C SER A 26 3.50 5.97 -8.24
N CYS A 27 2.28 6.11 -7.74
CA CYS A 27 1.31 5.05 -7.61
C CYS A 27 -0.11 5.60 -7.75
N TYR A 28 -1.05 4.75 -8.13
CA TYR A 28 -2.47 5.06 -8.14
C TYR A 28 -3.15 4.52 -6.89
N VAL A 29 -3.98 5.34 -6.25
CA VAL A 29 -4.62 5.01 -4.97
C VAL A 29 -6.11 4.78 -5.16
N ILE A 30 -6.62 3.71 -4.57
CA ILE A 30 -8.05 3.45 -4.36
C ILE A 30 -8.22 3.32 -2.84
N SER A 31 -8.95 4.23 -2.21
CA SER A 31 -9.02 4.34 -0.75
C SER A 31 -10.41 4.77 -0.31
N TRP A 32 -10.74 4.49 0.95
CA TRP A 32 -11.88 5.16 1.58
C TRP A 32 -11.59 6.64 1.87
N ASP A 33 -10.32 6.99 2.08
CA ASP A 33 -9.89 8.38 2.30
C ASP A 33 -10.01 9.22 1.02
N GLU A 34 -11.00 10.10 0.99
CA GLU A 34 -11.30 11.02 -0.12
C GLU A 34 -10.13 11.95 -0.48
N GLU A 35 -9.19 12.20 0.44
CA GLU A 35 -8.02 13.03 0.16
C GLU A 35 -7.05 12.36 -0.83
N ILE A 36 -7.00 11.03 -0.85
CA ILE A 36 -6.08 10.27 -1.70
C ILE A 36 -6.81 9.39 -2.72
N ASP A 37 -8.10 9.10 -2.53
CA ASP A 37 -8.86 8.22 -3.41
C ASP A 37 -8.90 8.72 -4.87
N GLY A 38 -8.69 7.78 -5.78
CA GLY A 38 -8.72 8.02 -7.22
C GLY A 38 -7.56 8.86 -7.78
N LYS A 39 -6.49 9.10 -7.00
CA LYS A 39 -5.37 9.97 -7.38
C LYS A 39 -4.10 9.19 -7.69
N GLU A 40 -3.29 9.77 -8.58
CA GLU A 40 -1.89 9.40 -8.73
C GLU A 40 -1.03 10.28 -7.80
N LEU A 41 -0.27 9.64 -6.92
CA LEU A 41 0.51 10.30 -5.87
C LEU A 41 1.93 9.71 -5.80
N PRO A 42 2.90 10.46 -5.23
CA PRO A 42 4.17 9.87 -4.83
C PRO A 42 3.94 8.70 -3.87
N LEU A 43 4.67 7.60 -4.07
CA LEU A 43 4.48 6.35 -3.33
C LEU A 43 4.52 6.55 -1.81
N LEU A 44 5.52 7.29 -1.33
CA LEU A 44 5.67 7.54 0.10
C LEU A 44 4.49 8.35 0.65
N THR A 45 4.06 9.40 -0.06
CA THR A 45 2.90 10.22 0.34
C THR A 45 1.62 9.41 0.41
N ALA A 46 1.38 8.51 -0.55
CA ALA A 46 0.23 7.61 -0.51
C ALA A 46 0.26 6.67 0.70
N LEU A 47 1.44 6.14 1.05
CA LEU A 47 1.61 5.26 2.20
C LEU A 47 1.49 6.00 3.54
N GLU A 48 2.01 7.23 3.64
CA GLU A 48 1.88 8.06 4.84
C GLU A 48 0.41 8.36 5.19
N GLN A 49 -0.44 8.50 4.16
CA GLN A 49 -1.87 8.76 4.34
C GLN A 49 -2.68 7.47 4.54
N ALA A 50 -2.32 6.37 3.88
CA ALA A 50 -3.08 5.12 3.99
C ALA A 50 -2.76 4.31 5.26
N VAL A 51 -1.49 4.27 5.67
CA VAL A 51 -1.02 3.30 6.66
C VAL A 51 -1.49 3.67 8.06
N GLY A 52 -2.21 2.76 8.71
CA GLY A 52 -2.59 2.89 10.12
C GLY A 52 -3.82 3.76 10.37
N MET A 53 -4.51 4.20 9.32
CA MET A 53 -5.78 4.91 9.45
C MET A 53 -6.96 3.98 9.76
N GLY A 54 -6.74 2.65 9.71
CA GLY A 54 -7.77 1.64 9.96
C GLY A 54 -8.78 1.48 8.82
N MET A 55 -8.57 2.21 7.72
CA MET A 55 -9.42 2.24 6.55
C MET A 55 -8.83 1.39 5.43
N PRO A 56 -9.67 0.75 4.60
CA PRO A 56 -9.16 -0.05 3.49
C PRO A 56 -8.56 0.84 2.40
N SER A 57 -7.35 0.48 1.95
CA SER A 57 -6.66 1.19 0.87
C SER A 57 -5.88 0.23 -0.01
N ILE A 58 -5.94 0.47 -1.32
CA ILE A 58 -5.19 -0.22 -2.36
C ILE A 58 -4.26 0.81 -3.01
N ILE A 59 -2.97 0.52 -3.01
CA ILE A 59 -1.94 1.35 -3.66
C ILE A 59 -1.33 0.55 -4.80
N SER A 60 -1.73 0.88 -6.03
CA SER A 60 -1.23 0.26 -7.26
C SER A 60 0.07 0.91 -7.71
N CYS A 61 1.18 0.22 -7.49
CA CYS A 61 2.52 0.70 -7.83
C CYS A 61 2.90 0.39 -9.27
N ILE A 62 2.47 -0.77 -9.76
CA ILE A 62 2.63 -1.17 -11.16
C ILE A 62 1.31 -1.82 -11.59
N PRO A 63 0.58 -1.21 -12.55
CA PRO A 63 -0.66 -1.79 -13.05
C PRO A 63 -0.51 -3.26 -13.42
N ASP A 64 -1.49 -4.07 -13.00
CA ASP A 64 -1.58 -5.52 -13.19
C ASP A 64 -0.44 -6.38 -12.62
N LYS A 65 0.50 -5.79 -11.86
CA LYS A 65 1.72 -6.49 -11.40
C LYS A 65 1.98 -6.37 -9.92
N LEU A 66 1.90 -5.17 -9.35
CA LEU A 66 2.35 -4.88 -7.99
C LEU A 66 1.42 -3.90 -7.29
N VAL A 67 0.84 -4.34 -6.17
CA VAL A 67 -0.12 -3.59 -5.38
C VAL A 67 0.16 -3.79 -3.89
N TYR A 68 0.06 -2.73 -3.10
CA TYR A 68 -0.08 -2.79 -1.65
C TYR A 68 -1.56 -2.74 -1.26
N PHE A 69 -1.95 -3.52 -0.27
CA PHE A 69 -3.30 -3.55 0.27
C PHE A 69 -3.27 -3.48 1.79
N GLU A 70 -3.94 -2.48 2.36
CA GLU A 70 -4.32 -2.40 3.76
C GLU A 70 -5.80 -2.78 3.87
N ALA A 71 -6.09 -3.83 4.64
CA ALA A 71 -7.46 -4.23 4.90
C ALA A 71 -8.09 -3.34 5.97
N GLU A 72 -9.42 -3.32 6.00
CA GLU A 72 -10.18 -2.67 7.05
C GLU A 72 -9.83 -3.25 8.43
N GLN A 73 -9.81 -2.36 9.43
CA GLN A 73 -9.46 -2.75 10.79
C GLN A 73 -10.62 -3.48 11.49
N GLU A 74 -10.65 -4.81 11.39
CA GLU A 74 -11.50 -5.64 12.27
C GLU A 74 -10.79 -6.01 13.59
N VAL A 75 -9.46 -6.21 13.56
CA VAL A 75 -8.60 -6.53 14.70
C VAL A 75 -7.28 -5.77 14.58
N LEU A 76 -6.76 -5.21 15.68
CA LEU A 76 -5.50 -4.47 15.68
C LEU A 76 -4.27 -5.40 15.71
N PRO A 77 -3.23 -5.14 14.89
CA PRO A 77 -3.18 -4.17 13.78
C PRO A 77 -3.86 -4.70 12.51
N SER A 78 -4.36 -3.79 11.66
CA SER A 78 -4.94 -4.14 10.37
C SER A 78 -4.00 -5.03 9.54
N PRO A 79 -4.51 -6.10 8.91
CA PRO A 79 -3.69 -6.96 8.08
C PRO A 79 -3.29 -6.22 6.79
N ARG A 80 -2.05 -6.43 6.37
CA ARG A 80 -1.43 -5.72 5.24
C ARG A 80 -0.71 -6.70 4.33
N PHE A 81 -0.93 -6.54 3.04
CA PHE A 81 -0.48 -7.49 2.04
C PHE A 81 0.20 -6.79 0.87
N LEU A 82 1.16 -7.50 0.29
CA LEU A 82 1.70 -7.17 -1.01
C LEU A 82 1.16 -8.18 -2.03
N LEU A 83 0.43 -7.68 -3.01
CA LEU A 83 -0.16 -8.45 -4.09
C LEU A 83 0.77 -8.34 -5.30
N LYS A 84 1.34 -9.49 -5.68
CA LYS A 84 2.22 -9.61 -6.84
C LYS A 84 1.67 -10.67 -7.77
N ARG A 85 1.48 -10.31 -9.04
CA ARG A 85 1.11 -11.28 -10.08
C ARG A 85 2.32 -12.15 -10.41
N GLN A 86 2.19 -13.46 -10.32
CA GLN A 86 3.20 -14.39 -10.83
C GLN A 86 3.02 -14.52 -12.35
N GLN A 87 4.14 -14.49 -13.08
CA GLN A 87 4.15 -14.67 -14.53
C GLN A 87 3.83 -16.12 -14.88
#